data_AF-A0A6J0SIZ7-F1
#
_entry.id   AF-A0A6J0SIZ7-F1
#
_cell.length_a   1.000
_cell.length_b   1.000
_cell.length_c   1.000
_cell.angle_alpha   90.00
_cell.angle_beta   90.00
_cell.angle_gamma   90.00
#
_symmetry.space_group_name_H-M   'P 1'
#
loop_
_entity.id
_entity.type
_entity.pdbx_description
1 polymer ?
#
loop_
_entity_poly.entity_id
_entity_poly.type
_entity_poly.pdbx_seq_one_letter_code
_entity_poly.pdbx_strand_id
1 'polypeptide(L)'
;MSFPSLLLLFRELVDHPFVRDCLILAGSPLIKVKKHVPVGLMDIVLDAGIQTVLEFMMSYQEIEEAQEKSIERLLELLKKEDALGKNLKVEMLACENILGCLLNSMRTYSDNEGLLWMICTLFMMMSTREAAVEALRKAGVFTDMLTILSNFAHNKNISLACCGVIWSLVANGTDVAEYPLKYAIEVVSIILHTHLDDGETAESACSAFWALSLHGCIDEAHYEPYALLLLEALRRHPARPVLAKNACLALASLLRTSGKPLPILRNGAVWPKLKIERTGAYEKLARCFNVSLCPCQSTSLADVPRDAVLNPMKIHTASL
;
A
#
# COMPACT_ATOMS: atom_id res chain seq x y z
N MET A 1 25.25 -23.03 19.24
CA MET A 1 26.42 -22.17 18.97
C MET A 1 25.99 -21.16 17.93
N SER A 2 26.17 -19.89 18.24
CA SER A 2 25.57 -18.74 17.57
C SER A 2 26.29 -18.41 16.25
N PHE A 3 25.55 -18.42 15.13
CA PHE A 3 25.97 -17.99 13.79
C PHE A 3 26.27 -16.48 13.54
N PRO A 4 26.00 -15.49 14.44
CA PRO A 4 26.26 -14.07 14.15
C PRO A 4 27.74 -13.74 13.88
N SER A 5 28.66 -14.46 14.51
CA SER A 5 30.10 -14.20 14.43
C SER A 5 30.66 -14.45 13.03
N LEU A 6 30.13 -15.47 12.32
CA LEU A 6 30.58 -15.81 10.97
C LEU A 6 30.10 -14.80 9.92
N LEU A 7 28.88 -14.25 10.09
CA LEU A 7 28.35 -13.22 9.20
C LEU A 7 29.10 -11.89 9.33
N LEU A 8 29.52 -11.53 10.55
CA LEU A 8 30.39 -10.38 10.77
C LEU A 8 31.75 -10.56 10.09
N LEU A 9 32.40 -11.71 10.33
CA LEU A 9 33.68 -12.06 9.70
C LEU A 9 33.60 -12.11 8.17
N PHE A 10 32.47 -12.59 7.62
CA PHE A 10 32.24 -12.62 6.17
C PHE A 10 32.13 -11.21 5.59
N ARG A 11 31.38 -10.32 6.25
CA ARG A 11 31.23 -8.93 5.81
C ARG A 11 32.56 -8.17 5.88
N GLU A 12 33.30 -8.33 6.97
CA GLU A 12 34.65 -7.76 7.14
C GLU A 12 35.62 -8.26 6.06
N LEU A 13 35.52 -9.52 5.66
CA LEU A 13 36.36 -10.09 4.61
C LEU A 13 36.00 -9.54 3.21
N VAL A 14 34.71 -9.43 2.88
CA VAL A 14 34.25 -8.86 1.60
C VAL A 14 34.60 -7.38 1.48
N ASP A 15 34.61 -6.64 2.60
CA ASP A 15 34.95 -5.21 2.62
C ASP A 15 36.47 -4.95 2.64
N HIS A 16 37.31 -5.98 2.80
CA HIS A 16 38.76 -5.83 2.71
C HIS A 16 39.18 -5.37 1.29
N PRO A 17 39.94 -4.27 1.12
CA PRO A 17 40.19 -3.65 -0.20
C PRO A 17 40.66 -4.62 -1.28
N PHE A 18 41.63 -5.49 -0.95
CA PHE A 18 42.16 -6.48 -1.89
C PHE A 18 41.11 -7.53 -2.29
N VAL A 19 40.34 -8.05 -1.33
CA VAL A 19 39.31 -9.06 -1.58
C VAL A 19 38.20 -8.43 -2.41
N ARG A 20 37.85 -7.19 -2.08
CA ARG A 20 36.89 -6.39 -2.84
C ARG A 20 37.31 -6.21 -4.29
N ASP A 21 38.53 -5.77 -4.56
CA ASP A 21 39.01 -5.59 -5.94
C ASP A 21 39.06 -6.91 -6.72
N CYS A 22 39.47 -8.00 -6.08
CA CYS A 22 39.41 -9.33 -6.68
C CYS A 22 37.98 -9.78 -7.01
N LEU A 23 37.04 -9.53 -6.10
CA LEU A 23 35.62 -9.85 -6.30
C LEU A 23 35.01 -8.99 -7.42
N ILE A 24 35.41 -7.72 -7.54
CA ILE A 24 35.03 -6.83 -8.64
C ILE A 24 35.57 -7.36 -9.98
N LEU A 25 36.86 -7.67 -10.05
CA LEU A 25 37.51 -8.21 -11.26
C LEU A 25 36.91 -9.56 -11.69
N ALA A 26 36.53 -10.39 -10.72
CA ALA A 26 35.89 -11.67 -10.97
C ALA A 26 34.39 -11.57 -11.33
N GLY A 27 33.81 -10.36 -11.34
CA GLY A 27 32.39 -10.15 -11.59
C GLY A 27 31.49 -10.80 -10.52
N SER A 28 31.97 -10.88 -9.28
CA SER A 28 31.28 -11.57 -8.20
C SER A 28 29.96 -10.88 -7.82
N PRO A 29 28.85 -11.62 -7.65
CA PRO A 29 27.58 -11.05 -7.19
C PRO A 29 27.64 -10.57 -5.74
N LEU A 30 28.71 -10.89 -5.00
CA LEU A 30 28.92 -10.45 -3.62
C LEU A 30 29.24 -8.96 -3.51
N ILE A 31 29.66 -8.31 -4.61
CA ILE A 31 29.95 -6.87 -4.63
C ILE A 31 29.12 -6.20 -5.72
N LYS A 32 28.09 -5.45 -5.28
CA LYS A 32 27.37 -4.52 -6.15
C LYS A 32 28.30 -3.36 -6.51
N VAL A 33 28.96 -3.43 -7.66
CA VAL A 33 29.68 -2.27 -8.22
C VAL A 33 28.63 -1.25 -8.64
N LYS A 34 28.58 -0.10 -7.97
CA LYS A 34 27.70 0.99 -8.36
C LYS A 34 28.17 1.53 -9.71
N LYS A 35 27.38 1.28 -10.75
CA LYS A 35 27.52 2.00 -12.02
C LYS A 35 27.13 3.45 -11.74
N HIS A 36 27.87 4.39 -12.32
CA HIS A 36 27.55 5.80 -12.23
C HIS A 36 27.16 6.32 -13.60
N VAL A 37 26.27 7.30 -13.57
CA VAL A 37 25.97 8.08 -14.77
C VAL A 37 27.20 8.94 -15.12
N PRO A 38 27.52 9.16 -16.41
CA PRO A 38 28.53 10.13 -16.79
C PRO A 38 28.33 11.48 -16.10
N VAL A 39 29.44 12.09 -15.67
CA VAL A 39 29.44 13.37 -14.92
C VAL A 39 28.66 14.45 -15.68
N GLY A 40 27.80 15.18 -14.97
CA GLY A 40 26.99 16.29 -15.52
C GLY A 40 25.68 15.85 -16.20
N LEU A 41 25.49 14.56 -16.46
CA LEU A 41 24.24 14.10 -17.08
C LEU A 41 23.06 14.05 -16.10
N MET A 42 23.35 13.95 -14.79
CA MET A 42 22.31 14.03 -13.75
C MET A 42 21.69 15.42 -13.65
N ASP A 43 22.43 16.48 -14.00
CA ASP A 43 21.92 17.85 -14.02
C ASP A 43 20.81 18.02 -15.05
N ILE A 44 20.83 17.21 -16.13
CA ILE A 44 19.76 17.18 -17.13
C ILE A 44 18.43 16.75 -16.50
N VAL A 45 18.45 15.80 -15.57
CA VAL A 45 17.23 15.28 -14.92
C VAL A 45 16.60 16.33 -14.01
N LEU A 46 17.41 17.14 -13.32
CA LEU A 46 16.92 18.09 -12.31
C LEU A 46 15.96 19.12 -12.90
N ASP A 47 16.22 19.62 -14.10
CA ASP A 47 15.38 20.62 -14.79
C ASP A 47 14.50 20.03 -15.89
N ALA A 48 14.61 18.73 -16.16
CA ALA A 48 13.83 18.05 -17.18
C ALA A 48 12.33 18.03 -16.88
N GLY A 49 11.54 18.03 -17.96
CA GLY A 49 10.12 17.69 -17.92
C GLY A 49 9.89 16.18 -17.99
N ILE A 50 8.64 15.75 -17.77
CA ILE A 50 8.26 14.33 -17.62
C ILE A 50 8.81 13.46 -18.75
N GLN A 51 8.66 13.87 -20.02
CA GLN A 51 9.09 13.08 -21.17
C GLN A 51 10.60 12.81 -21.17
N THR A 52 11.41 13.84 -20.91
CA THR A 52 12.88 13.72 -20.86
C THR A 52 13.33 12.87 -19.69
N VAL A 53 12.66 12.96 -18.54
CA VAL A 53 12.92 12.09 -17.38
C VAL A 53 12.65 10.62 -17.74
N LEU A 54 11.54 10.32 -18.42
CA LEU A 54 11.21 8.96 -18.84
C LEU A 54 12.23 8.40 -19.86
N GLU A 55 12.63 9.19 -20.85
CA GLU A 55 13.66 8.80 -21.82
C GLU A 55 15.00 8.51 -21.15
N PHE A 56 15.38 9.33 -20.16
CA PHE A 56 16.57 9.12 -19.37
C PHE A 56 16.49 7.83 -18.54
N MET A 57 15.38 7.58 -17.84
CA MET A 57 15.14 6.33 -17.10
C MET A 57 15.31 5.10 -17.99
N MET A 58 14.71 5.13 -19.17
CA MET A 58 14.78 4.02 -20.14
C MET A 58 16.20 3.81 -20.68
N SER A 59 17.01 4.86 -20.77
CA SER A 59 18.40 4.80 -21.24
C SER A 59 19.37 4.29 -20.19
N TYR A 60 19.06 4.47 -18.90
CA TYR A 60 19.93 4.17 -17.77
C TYR A 60 19.28 3.22 -16.74
N GLN A 61 18.58 2.18 -17.23
CA GLN A 61 17.87 1.18 -16.42
C GLN A 61 18.76 0.44 -15.41
N GLU A 62 20.04 0.28 -15.76
CA GLU A 62 21.04 -0.48 -15.00
C GLU A 62 21.79 0.38 -13.96
N ILE A 63 21.42 1.64 -13.80
CA ILE A 63 22.09 2.58 -12.90
C ILE A 63 21.12 3.01 -11.80
N GLU A 64 21.39 2.55 -10.57
CA GLU A 64 20.54 2.80 -9.40
C GLU A 64 20.29 4.30 -9.17
N GLU A 65 21.37 5.09 -9.18
CA GLU A 65 21.33 6.54 -8.99
C GLU A 65 20.50 7.24 -10.08
N ALA A 66 20.56 6.74 -11.32
CA ALA A 66 19.77 7.26 -12.44
C ALA A 66 18.28 7.00 -12.22
N GLN A 67 17.91 5.79 -11.79
CA GLN A 67 16.53 5.45 -11.50
C GLN A 67 16.00 6.26 -10.31
N GLU A 68 16.76 6.33 -9.22
CA GLU A 68 16.37 7.05 -8.01
C GLU A 68 16.07 8.53 -8.30
N LYS A 69 17.00 9.26 -8.92
CA LYS A 69 16.82 10.69 -9.21
C LYS A 69 15.76 10.97 -10.26
N SER A 70 15.62 10.08 -11.23
CA SER A 70 14.58 10.24 -12.24
C SER A 70 13.19 9.99 -11.67
N ILE A 71 13.03 8.96 -10.82
CA ILE A 71 11.77 8.64 -10.17
C ILE A 71 11.41 9.71 -9.13
N GLU A 72 12.40 10.22 -8.38
CA GLU A 72 12.24 11.38 -7.49
C GLU A 72 11.68 12.58 -8.27
N ARG A 73 12.34 12.96 -9.36
CA ARG A 73 11.91 14.07 -10.21
C ARG A 73 10.53 13.84 -10.82
N LEU A 74 10.27 12.64 -11.31
CA LEU A 74 8.99 12.27 -11.90
C LEU A 74 7.87 12.45 -10.88
N LEU A 75 8.07 12.01 -9.64
CA LEU A 75 7.11 12.16 -8.56
C LEU A 75 6.85 13.64 -8.22
N GLU A 76 7.89 14.48 -8.17
CA GLU A 76 7.75 15.93 -7.98
C GLU A 76 6.89 16.57 -9.07
N LEU A 77 7.17 16.26 -10.34
CA LEU A 77 6.46 16.82 -11.49
C LEU A 77 4.99 16.41 -11.48
N LEU A 78 4.70 15.13 -11.20
CA LEU A 78 3.33 14.61 -11.15
C LEU A 78 2.53 15.20 -9.98
N LYS A 79 3.13 15.31 -8.79
CA LYS A 79 2.48 16.00 -7.64
C LYS A 79 2.19 17.46 -7.95
N LYS A 80 3.10 18.15 -8.64
CA LYS A 80 2.90 19.54 -9.07
C LYS A 80 1.77 19.67 -10.10
N GLU A 81 1.67 18.76 -11.06
CA GLU A 81 0.54 18.75 -12.02
C GLU A 81 -0.80 18.52 -11.32
N ASP A 82 -0.86 17.59 -10.36
CA ASP A 82 -2.06 17.31 -9.56
C ASP A 82 -2.49 18.53 -8.74
N ALA A 83 -1.55 19.18 -8.04
CA ALA A 83 -1.82 20.39 -7.25
C ALA A 83 -2.32 21.57 -8.10
N LEU A 84 -1.91 21.63 -9.37
CA LEU A 84 -2.38 22.64 -10.33
C LEU A 84 -3.73 22.28 -10.96
N GLY A 85 -4.35 21.16 -10.57
CA GLY A 85 -5.60 20.67 -11.16
C GLY A 85 -5.47 20.32 -12.63
N LYS A 86 -4.25 20.11 -13.13
CA LYS A 86 -4.02 19.66 -14.50
C LYS A 86 -4.41 18.19 -14.61
N ASN A 87 -4.79 17.75 -15.80
CA ASN A 87 -4.99 16.33 -16.07
C ASN A 87 -3.69 15.59 -15.79
N LEU A 88 -3.64 14.95 -14.63
CA LEU A 88 -2.52 14.18 -14.14
C LEU A 88 -2.21 13.09 -15.16
N LYS A 89 -1.06 13.20 -15.84
CA LYS A 89 -0.69 12.27 -16.92
C LYS A 89 -0.13 10.94 -16.42
N VAL A 90 -0.51 10.52 -15.21
CA VAL A 90 -0.05 9.27 -14.59
C VAL A 90 -0.41 8.04 -15.43
N GLU A 91 -1.42 8.12 -16.30
CA GLU A 91 -1.75 7.08 -17.28
C GLU A 91 -0.57 6.71 -18.19
N MET A 92 0.34 7.66 -18.49
CA MET A 92 1.51 7.35 -19.32
C MET A 92 2.43 6.32 -18.66
N LEU A 93 2.42 6.23 -17.32
CA LEU A 93 3.22 5.25 -16.58
C LEU A 93 2.70 3.82 -16.75
N ALA A 94 1.45 3.65 -17.22
CA ALA A 94 0.88 2.34 -17.54
C ALA A 94 1.36 1.77 -18.88
N CYS A 95 2.10 2.55 -19.67
CA CYS A 95 2.71 2.05 -20.90
C CYS A 95 3.72 0.93 -20.58
N GLU A 96 3.68 -0.15 -21.36
CA GLU A 96 4.38 -1.41 -21.07
C GLU A 96 5.88 -1.23 -20.80
N ASN A 97 6.55 -0.40 -21.59
CA ASN A 97 7.98 -0.10 -21.42
C ASN A 97 8.28 0.68 -20.12
N ILE A 98 7.47 1.68 -19.79
CA ILE A 98 7.66 2.51 -18.60
C ILE A 98 7.34 1.70 -17.34
N LEU A 99 6.21 0.99 -17.34
CA LEU A 99 5.85 0.08 -16.25
C LEU A 99 6.90 -1.01 -16.07
N GLY A 100 7.38 -1.60 -17.18
CA GLY A 100 8.47 -2.57 -17.17
C GLY A 100 9.76 -2.02 -16.55
N CYS A 101 10.13 -0.77 -16.86
CA CYS A 101 11.29 -0.09 -16.28
C CYS A 101 11.13 0.13 -14.77
N LEU A 102 9.96 0.57 -14.30
CA LEU A 102 9.66 0.74 -12.88
C LEU A 102 9.74 -0.59 -12.12
N LEU A 103 9.14 -1.65 -12.67
CA LEU A 103 9.17 -3.00 -12.11
C LEU A 103 10.60 -3.57 -12.09
N ASN A 104 11.38 -3.38 -13.15
CA ASN A 104 12.76 -3.83 -13.18
C ASN A 104 13.59 -3.11 -12.12
N SER A 105 13.39 -1.80 -11.98
CA SER A 105 14.08 -0.98 -10.96
C SER A 105 13.74 -1.45 -9.55
N MET A 106 12.45 -1.64 -9.23
CA MET A 106 12.05 -2.08 -7.88
C MET A 106 12.58 -3.48 -7.54
N ARG A 107 12.64 -4.39 -8.53
CA ARG A 107 13.10 -5.77 -8.33
C ARG A 107 14.63 -5.85 -8.23
N THR A 108 15.34 -5.05 -9.02
CA THR A 108 16.82 -5.01 -9.04
C THR A 108 17.37 -4.32 -7.81
N TYR A 109 16.74 -3.23 -7.37
CA TYR A 109 17.16 -2.40 -6.25
C TYR A 109 16.23 -2.59 -5.04
N SER A 110 15.90 -3.85 -4.73
CA SER A 110 14.95 -4.24 -3.67
C SER A 110 15.40 -3.89 -2.25
N ASP A 111 16.67 -3.50 -2.06
CA ASP A 111 17.20 -3.04 -0.78
C ASP A 111 17.13 -1.49 -0.64
N ASN A 112 16.83 -0.77 -1.73
CA ASN A 112 16.77 0.70 -1.73
C ASN A 112 15.37 1.18 -1.31
N GLU A 113 15.19 1.32 0.00
CA GLU A 113 13.93 1.70 0.62
C GLU A 113 13.35 3.03 0.09
N GLY A 114 14.20 4.02 -0.18
CA GLY A 114 13.80 5.31 -0.72
C GLY A 114 13.22 5.18 -2.14
N LEU A 115 13.92 4.44 -3.01
CA LEU A 115 13.45 4.13 -4.35
C LEU A 115 12.13 3.35 -4.33
N LEU A 116 12.04 2.30 -3.51
CA LEU A 116 10.82 1.49 -3.38
C LEU A 116 9.63 2.32 -2.93
N TRP A 117 9.80 3.20 -1.94
CA TRP A 117 8.76 4.12 -1.52
C TRP A 117 8.24 4.99 -2.67
N MET A 118 9.15 5.57 -3.47
CA MET A 118 8.74 6.42 -4.59
C MET A 118 8.01 5.61 -5.67
N ILE A 119 8.47 4.42 -6.03
CA ILE A 119 7.82 3.54 -7.00
C ILE A 119 6.43 3.12 -6.51
N CYS A 120 6.30 2.67 -5.26
CA CYS A 120 5.01 2.32 -4.66
C CYS A 120 4.05 3.52 -4.65
N THR A 121 4.56 4.73 -4.41
CA THR A 121 3.76 5.95 -4.49
C THR A 121 3.27 6.22 -5.92
N LEU A 122 4.11 6.04 -6.94
CA LEU A 122 3.70 6.15 -8.34
C LEU A 122 2.59 5.13 -8.67
N PHE A 123 2.72 3.87 -8.25
CA PHE A 123 1.68 2.85 -8.44
C PHE A 123 0.38 3.21 -7.70
N MET A 124 0.47 3.79 -6.51
CA MET A 124 -0.70 4.30 -5.79
C MET A 124 -1.38 5.42 -6.56
N MET A 125 -0.64 6.38 -7.12
CA MET A 125 -1.20 7.44 -7.96
C MET A 125 -1.85 6.86 -9.23
N MET A 126 -1.23 5.86 -9.85
CA MET A 126 -1.78 5.13 -11.01
C MET A 126 -3.10 4.46 -10.68
N SER A 127 -3.26 3.99 -9.44
CA SER A 127 -4.46 3.29 -8.99
C SER A 127 -5.73 4.16 -8.93
N THR A 128 -5.63 5.46 -9.22
CA THR A 128 -6.78 6.36 -9.40
C THR A 128 -7.52 6.16 -10.74
N ARG A 129 -6.97 5.32 -11.64
CA ARG A 129 -7.50 5.08 -12.99
C ARG A 129 -7.61 3.57 -13.25
N GLU A 130 -8.80 3.09 -13.56
CA GLU A 130 -9.06 1.66 -13.82
C GLU A 130 -8.17 1.06 -14.92
N ALA A 131 -7.91 1.81 -16.00
CA ALA A 131 -7.03 1.34 -17.07
C ALA A 131 -5.59 1.08 -16.59
N ALA A 132 -5.09 1.90 -15.66
CA ALA A 132 -3.77 1.72 -15.08
C ALA A 132 -3.77 0.60 -14.02
N VAL A 133 -4.84 0.45 -13.22
CA VAL A 133 -5.01 -0.70 -12.31
C VAL A 133 -4.96 -2.02 -13.09
N GLU A 134 -5.60 -2.08 -14.25
CA GLU A 134 -5.56 -3.26 -15.11
C GLU A 134 -4.15 -3.56 -15.65
N ALA A 135 -3.38 -2.53 -16.01
CA ALA A 135 -1.98 -2.70 -16.39
C ALA A 135 -1.13 -3.23 -15.22
N LEU A 136 -1.31 -2.68 -14.01
CA LEU A 136 -0.62 -3.15 -12.80
C LEU A 136 -0.98 -4.60 -12.47
N ARG A 137 -2.25 -4.99 -12.62
CA ARG A 137 -2.73 -6.37 -12.41
C ARG A 137 -2.06 -7.33 -13.39
N LYS A 138 -2.06 -7.01 -14.69
CA LYS A 138 -1.40 -7.82 -15.72
C LYS A 138 0.09 -7.96 -15.51
N ALA A 139 0.74 -6.93 -14.96
CA ALA A 139 2.18 -6.95 -14.69
C ALA A 139 2.57 -7.68 -13.39
N GLY A 140 1.60 -8.22 -12.64
CA GLY A 140 1.85 -9.01 -11.43
C GLY A 140 2.20 -8.21 -10.18
N VAL A 141 1.89 -6.91 -10.16
CA VAL A 141 2.28 -5.96 -9.09
C VAL A 141 1.83 -6.39 -7.71
N PHE A 142 0.74 -7.16 -7.60
CA PHE A 142 0.23 -7.68 -6.32
C PHE A 142 1.32 -8.42 -5.52
N THR A 143 2.07 -9.33 -6.17
CA THR A 143 3.12 -10.11 -5.50
C THR A 143 4.33 -9.24 -5.14
N ASP A 144 4.66 -8.25 -5.97
CA ASP A 144 5.71 -7.28 -5.67
C ASP A 144 5.35 -6.47 -4.42
N MET A 145 4.09 -6.03 -4.27
CA MET A 145 3.63 -5.30 -3.07
C MET A 145 3.75 -6.16 -1.80
N LEU A 146 3.40 -7.45 -1.86
CA LEU A 146 3.54 -8.34 -0.70
C LEU A 146 4.99 -8.54 -0.29
N THR A 147 5.89 -8.69 -1.27
CA THR A 147 7.33 -8.84 -1.03
C THR A 147 7.92 -7.58 -0.38
N ILE A 148 7.51 -6.40 -0.85
CA ILE A 148 7.96 -5.12 -0.26
C ILE A 148 7.41 -4.97 1.16
N LEU A 149 6.11 -5.20 1.35
CA LEU A 149 5.49 -5.09 2.68
C LEU A 149 6.10 -6.06 3.69
N SER A 150 6.46 -7.29 3.28
CA SER A 150 7.09 -8.25 4.18
C SER A 150 8.48 -7.81 4.65
N ASN A 151 9.21 -7.05 3.82
CA ASN A 151 10.57 -6.59 4.13
C ASN A 151 10.59 -5.22 4.83
N PHE A 152 9.65 -4.35 4.51
CA PHE A 152 9.60 -2.95 4.94
C PHE A 152 8.33 -2.60 5.72
N ALA A 153 7.75 -3.57 6.43
CA ALA A 153 6.55 -3.37 7.26
C ALA A 153 6.68 -2.23 8.29
N HIS A 154 7.90 -1.90 8.71
CA HIS A 154 8.19 -0.80 9.64
C HIS A 154 8.15 0.58 8.99
N ASN A 155 8.23 0.69 7.66
CA ASN A 155 8.14 1.96 6.96
C ASN A 155 6.68 2.28 6.66
N LYS A 156 6.15 3.31 7.33
CA LYS A 156 4.76 3.73 7.19
C LYS A 156 4.40 4.24 5.79
N ASN A 157 5.32 4.90 5.10
CA ASN A 157 5.06 5.48 3.78
C ASN A 157 4.96 4.38 2.72
N ILE A 158 5.85 3.39 2.77
CA ILE A 158 5.75 2.17 1.95
C ILE A 158 4.45 1.45 2.27
N SER A 159 4.16 1.25 3.56
CA SER A 159 2.96 0.56 4.03
C SER A 159 1.68 1.19 3.51
N LEU A 160 1.56 2.51 3.65
CA LEU A 160 0.43 3.30 3.15
C LEU A 160 0.25 3.12 1.65
N ALA A 161 1.33 3.28 0.87
CA ALA A 161 1.29 3.20 -0.58
C ALA A 161 0.91 1.79 -1.07
N CYS A 162 1.59 0.76 -0.56
CA CYS A 162 1.33 -0.63 -0.94
C CYS A 162 -0.08 -1.08 -0.54
N CYS A 163 -0.58 -0.70 0.64
CA CYS A 163 -1.97 -1.01 1.02
C CYS A 163 -2.98 -0.37 0.07
N GLY A 164 -2.75 0.88 -0.37
CA GLY A 164 -3.60 1.56 -1.35
C GLY A 164 -3.60 0.86 -2.71
N VAL A 165 -2.43 0.40 -3.17
CA VAL A 165 -2.30 -0.39 -4.40
C VAL A 165 -3.02 -1.73 -4.27
N ILE A 166 -2.80 -2.47 -3.18
CA ILE A 166 -3.45 -3.77 -2.92
C ILE A 166 -4.97 -3.62 -2.91
N TRP A 167 -5.51 -2.61 -2.21
CA TRP A 167 -6.95 -2.32 -2.20
C TRP A 167 -7.48 -2.17 -3.63
N SER A 168 -6.81 -1.35 -4.45
CA SER A 168 -7.22 -1.07 -5.83
C SER A 168 -7.17 -2.31 -6.73
N LEU A 169 -6.16 -3.15 -6.56
CA LEU A 169 -5.99 -4.37 -7.34
C LEU A 169 -7.09 -5.42 -7.07
N VAL A 170 -7.63 -5.48 -5.85
CA VAL A 170 -8.54 -6.55 -5.41
C VAL A 170 -9.97 -6.10 -5.10
N ALA A 171 -10.27 -4.80 -5.12
CA ALA A 171 -11.61 -4.28 -4.79
C ALA A 171 -12.70 -4.65 -5.83
N ASN A 172 -12.36 -4.73 -7.12
CA ASN A 172 -13.31 -4.95 -8.22
C ASN A 172 -13.29 -6.40 -8.76
N GLY A 173 -12.99 -7.37 -7.89
CA GLY A 173 -12.71 -8.74 -8.32
C GLY A 173 -11.25 -8.91 -8.76
N THR A 174 -10.72 -10.12 -8.63
CA THR A 174 -9.32 -10.42 -8.94
C THR A 174 -9.17 -11.87 -9.34
N ASP A 175 -8.27 -12.14 -10.29
CA ASP A 175 -7.88 -13.50 -10.68
C ASP A 175 -6.70 -14.03 -9.84
N VAL A 176 -6.30 -13.29 -8.80
CA VAL A 176 -5.26 -13.71 -7.87
C VAL A 176 -5.70 -14.97 -7.14
N ALA A 177 -4.81 -15.97 -7.10
CA ALA A 177 -5.06 -17.24 -6.41
C ALA A 177 -5.32 -17.05 -4.91
N GLU A 178 -5.98 -18.03 -4.29
CA GLU A 178 -6.36 -17.99 -2.87
C GLU A 178 -5.15 -17.79 -1.93
N TYR A 179 -4.05 -18.50 -2.16
CA TYR A 179 -2.88 -18.45 -1.27
C TYR A 179 -2.26 -17.05 -1.12
N PRO A 180 -1.93 -16.32 -2.21
CA PRO A 180 -1.50 -14.93 -2.11
C PRO A 180 -2.50 -14.01 -1.41
N LEU A 181 -3.80 -14.25 -1.54
CA LEU A 181 -4.83 -13.46 -0.84
C LEU A 181 -4.79 -13.70 0.68
N LYS A 182 -4.63 -14.96 1.13
CA LYS A 182 -4.44 -15.28 2.56
C LYS A 182 -3.22 -14.57 3.12
N TYR A 183 -2.09 -14.70 2.42
CA TYR A 183 -0.84 -14.08 2.84
C TYR A 183 -0.96 -12.54 2.89
N ALA A 184 -1.67 -11.94 1.93
CA ALA A 184 -1.94 -10.50 1.94
C ALA A 184 -2.73 -10.05 3.17
N ILE A 185 -3.73 -10.83 3.62
CA ILE A 185 -4.52 -10.51 4.82
C ILE A 185 -3.63 -10.54 6.07
N GLU A 186 -2.76 -11.54 6.19
CA GLU A 186 -1.79 -11.63 7.28
C GLU A 186 -0.84 -10.42 7.27
N VAL A 187 -0.21 -10.13 6.14
CA VAL A 187 0.71 -8.99 5.99
C VAL A 187 0.02 -7.67 6.31
N VAL A 188 -1.17 -7.41 5.75
CA VAL A 188 -1.92 -6.17 6.02
C VAL A 188 -2.35 -6.07 7.49
N SER A 189 -2.65 -7.18 8.15
CA SER A 189 -2.94 -7.18 9.59
C SER A 189 -1.71 -6.80 10.42
N ILE A 190 -0.51 -7.26 10.03
CA ILE A 190 0.76 -6.86 10.66
C ILE A 190 1.01 -5.37 10.44
N ILE A 191 0.76 -4.84 9.23
CA ILE A 191 0.88 -3.41 8.93
C ILE A 191 -0.06 -2.59 9.82
N LEU A 192 -1.34 -2.96 9.89
CA LEU A 192 -2.33 -2.25 10.71
C LEU A 192 -1.95 -2.27 12.19
N HIS A 193 -1.45 -3.39 12.70
CA HIS A 193 -0.96 -3.49 14.07
C HIS A 193 0.29 -2.61 14.31
N THR A 194 1.24 -2.63 13.37
CA THR A 194 2.52 -1.90 13.48
C THR A 194 2.31 -0.38 13.45
N HIS A 195 1.41 0.09 12.60
CA HIS A 195 1.13 1.51 12.38
C HIS A 195 -0.22 1.95 12.95
N LEU A 196 -0.67 1.29 14.00
CA LEU A 196 -1.97 1.53 14.60
C LEU A 196 -2.17 2.97 15.08
N ASP A 197 -1.09 3.66 15.46
CA ASP A 197 -1.10 5.05 15.91
C ASP A 197 -1.00 6.07 14.75
N ASP A 198 -0.65 5.64 13.53
CA ASP A 198 -0.60 6.50 12.35
C ASP A 198 -1.92 6.39 11.57
N GLY A 199 -2.74 7.44 11.64
CA GLY A 199 -4.11 7.39 11.14
C GLY A 199 -4.23 7.18 9.62
N GLU A 200 -3.28 7.65 8.82
CA GLU A 200 -3.29 7.48 7.36
C GLU A 200 -2.90 6.06 6.96
N THR A 201 -1.85 5.52 7.56
CA THR A 201 -1.44 4.13 7.32
C THR A 201 -2.49 3.15 7.83
N ALA A 202 -3.05 3.38 9.03
CA ALA A 202 -4.12 2.54 9.56
C ALA A 202 -5.37 2.56 8.65
N GLU A 203 -5.72 3.72 8.09
CA GLU A 203 -6.84 3.86 7.16
C GLU A 203 -6.60 3.11 5.85
N SER A 204 -5.40 3.24 5.26
CA SER A 204 -5.00 2.52 4.06
C SER A 204 -5.01 0.99 4.30
N ALA A 205 -4.47 0.55 5.43
CA ALA A 205 -4.47 -0.87 5.81
C ALA A 205 -5.90 -1.41 6.04
N CYS A 206 -6.79 -0.66 6.70
CA CYS A 206 -8.20 -1.04 6.84
C CYS A 206 -8.91 -1.16 5.49
N SER A 207 -8.56 -0.29 4.54
CA SER A 207 -9.09 -0.34 3.17
C SER A 207 -8.68 -1.64 2.49
N ALA A 208 -7.38 -1.94 2.44
CA ALA A 208 -6.84 -3.17 1.88
C ALA A 208 -7.44 -4.42 2.56
N PHE A 209 -7.49 -4.42 3.89
CA PHE A 209 -8.05 -5.52 4.67
C PHE A 209 -9.51 -5.79 4.31
N TRP A 210 -10.33 -4.74 4.21
CA TRP A 210 -11.73 -4.91 3.78
C TRP A 210 -11.82 -5.54 2.39
N ALA A 211 -11.10 -5.01 1.39
CA ALA A 211 -11.15 -5.56 0.04
C ALA A 211 -10.70 -7.02 0.00
N LEU A 212 -9.64 -7.38 0.72
CA LEU A 212 -9.16 -8.75 0.84
C LEU A 212 -10.19 -9.68 1.53
N SER A 213 -10.86 -9.21 2.58
CA SER A 213 -11.87 -9.98 3.31
C SER A 213 -13.09 -10.39 2.46
N LEU A 214 -13.32 -9.71 1.34
CA LEU A 214 -14.41 -10.04 0.42
C LEU A 214 -14.17 -11.35 -0.34
N HIS A 215 -12.92 -11.80 -0.43
CA HIS A 215 -12.54 -13.01 -1.15
C HIS A 215 -12.71 -14.29 -0.33
N GLY A 216 -13.09 -14.19 0.95
CA GLY A 216 -13.45 -15.34 1.79
C GLY A 216 -12.26 -16.25 2.16
N CYS A 217 -11.03 -15.78 2.00
CA CYS A 217 -9.82 -16.56 2.26
C CYS A 217 -9.38 -16.55 3.74
N ILE A 218 -10.28 -16.28 4.70
CA ILE A 218 -9.92 -16.14 6.12
C ILE A 218 -10.31 -17.42 6.86
N ASP A 219 -9.32 -18.05 7.50
CA ASP A 219 -9.55 -19.22 8.33
C ASP A 219 -10.26 -18.85 9.64
N GLU A 220 -11.12 -19.74 10.15
CA GLU A 220 -11.99 -19.43 11.29
C GLU A 220 -11.24 -18.97 12.54
N ALA A 221 -10.04 -19.51 12.77
CA ALA A 221 -9.18 -19.17 13.91
C ALA A 221 -8.75 -17.69 13.92
N HIS A 222 -8.76 -17.01 12.77
CA HIS A 222 -8.29 -15.64 12.62
C HIS A 222 -9.41 -14.59 12.70
N TYR A 223 -10.69 -14.98 12.69
CA TYR A 223 -11.80 -14.02 12.75
C TYR A 223 -11.76 -13.12 13.99
N GLU A 224 -11.55 -13.71 15.17
CA GLU A 224 -11.54 -12.96 16.43
C GLU A 224 -10.30 -12.05 16.56
N PRO A 225 -9.06 -12.51 16.31
CA PRO A 225 -7.89 -11.65 16.26
C PRO A 225 -8.03 -10.45 15.31
N TYR A 226 -8.54 -10.67 14.09
CA TYR A 226 -8.73 -9.59 13.13
C TYR A 226 -9.85 -8.63 13.55
N ALA A 227 -10.95 -9.13 14.08
CA ALA A 227 -12.02 -8.28 14.60
C ALA A 227 -11.51 -7.35 15.71
N LEU A 228 -10.73 -7.88 16.66
CA LEU A 228 -10.10 -7.12 17.73
C LEU A 228 -9.20 -6.00 17.21
N LEU A 229 -8.35 -6.31 16.22
CA LEU A 229 -7.45 -5.33 15.62
C LEU A 229 -8.22 -4.18 14.94
N LEU A 230 -9.27 -4.49 14.20
CA LEU A 230 -10.13 -3.49 13.53
C LEU A 230 -10.87 -2.61 14.55
N LEU A 231 -11.34 -3.19 15.65
CA LEU A 231 -11.98 -2.46 16.74
C LEU A 231 -11.00 -1.53 17.47
N GLU A 232 -9.76 -1.96 17.67
CA GLU A 232 -8.72 -1.11 18.23
C GLU A 232 -8.35 0.05 17.31
N ALA A 233 -8.29 -0.17 15.98
CA ALA A 233 -8.09 0.89 15.00
C ALA A 233 -9.21 1.95 15.06
N LEU A 234 -10.47 1.50 15.15
CA LEU A 234 -11.63 2.39 15.35
C LEU A 234 -11.52 3.21 16.64
N ARG A 235 -11.05 2.58 17.72
CA ARG A 235 -10.88 3.22 19.03
C ARG A 235 -9.79 4.29 19.02
N ARG A 236 -8.69 4.04 18.29
CA ARG A 236 -7.54 4.95 18.16
C ARG A 236 -7.85 6.16 17.29
N HIS A 237 -8.66 5.97 16.24
CA HIS A 237 -8.93 6.99 15.22
C HIS A 237 -10.43 7.30 15.02
N PRO A 238 -11.16 7.71 16.08
CA PRO A 238 -12.63 7.90 16.00
C PRO A 238 -13.07 9.02 15.06
N ALA A 239 -12.18 9.97 14.75
CA ALA A 239 -12.44 11.11 13.88
C ALA A 239 -12.07 10.87 12.40
N ARG A 240 -11.62 9.66 12.03
CA ARG A 240 -11.26 9.31 10.64
C ARG A 240 -12.39 8.55 9.94
N PRO A 241 -13.21 9.21 9.11
CA PRO A 241 -14.43 8.60 8.58
C PRO A 241 -14.17 7.47 7.58
N VAL A 242 -13.10 7.56 6.77
CA VAL A 242 -12.75 6.52 5.79
C VAL A 242 -12.25 5.27 6.51
N LEU A 243 -11.37 5.43 7.51
CA LEU A 243 -10.96 4.32 8.38
C LEU A 243 -12.18 3.68 9.04
N ALA A 244 -13.06 4.50 9.64
CA ALA A 244 -14.23 3.99 10.33
C ALA A 244 -15.13 3.17 9.41
N LYS A 245 -15.45 3.71 8.22
CA LYS A 245 -16.21 3.01 7.19
C LYS A 245 -15.57 1.67 6.83
N ASN A 246 -14.28 1.66 6.51
CA ASN A 246 -13.61 0.47 5.96
C ASN A 246 -13.38 -0.60 7.05
N ALA A 247 -13.02 -0.22 8.26
CA ALA A 247 -12.92 -1.16 9.39
C ALA A 247 -14.28 -1.80 9.71
N CYS A 248 -15.36 -1.01 9.70
CA CYS A 248 -16.72 -1.50 9.84
C CYS A 248 -17.14 -2.48 8.74
N LEU A 249 -16.78 -2.19 7.48
CA LEU A 249 -17.07 -3.08 6.35
C LEU A 249 -16.26 -4.39 6.41
N ALA A 250 -14.99 -4.31 6.84
CA ALA A 250 -14.18 -5.49 7.12
C ALA A 250 -14.82 -6.36 8.20
N LEU A 251 -15.22 -5.78 9.34
CA LEU A 251 -15.91 -6.49 10.42
C LEU A 251 -17.20 -7.18 9.91
N ALA A 252 -17.99 -6.49 9.08
CA ALA A 252 -19.19 -7.07 8.49
C ALA A 252 -18.87 -8.25 7.56
N SER A 253 -17.78 -8.19 6.80
CA SER A 253 -17.31 -9.30 5.97
C SER A 253 -16.91 -10.51 6.81
N LEU A 254 -16.13 -10.33 7.88
CA LEU A 254 -15.73 -11.41 8.79
C LEU A 254 -16.96 -12.11 9.40
N LEU A 255 -17.99 -11.35 9.75
CA LEU A 255 -19.21 -11.89 10.37
C LEU A 255 -20.11 -12.65 9.41
N ARG A 256 -20.15 -12.20 8.16
CA ARG A 256 -20.88 -12.91 7.11
C ARG A 256 -20.27 -14.28 6.84
N THR A 257 -18.94 -14.39 6.90
CA THR A 257 -18.22 -15.64 6.61
C THR A 257 -18.07 -16.56 7.84
N SER A 258 -18.12 -16.03 9.07
CA SER A 258 -17.95 -16.83 10.29
C SER A 258 -19.13 -17.75 10.62
N GLY A 259 -20.28 -17.64 9.93
CA GLY A 259 -21.47 -18.49 10.12
C GLY A 259 -22.14 -18.45 11.50
N LYS A 260 -21.46 -17.86 12.50
CA LYS A 260 -21.87 -17.71 13.90
C LYS A 260 -21.44 -16.32 14.39
N PRO A 261 -22.21 -15.69 15.31
CA PRO A 261 -21.78 -14.47 15.96
C PRO A 261 -20.46 -14.69 16.71
N LEU A 262 -19.45 -13.88 16.41
CA LEU A 262 -18.14 -13.97 17.09
C LEU A 262 -18.32 -13.74 18.61
N PRO A 263 -17.61 -14.49 19.48
CA PRO A 263 -17.76 -14.39 20.94
C PRO A 263 -17.65 -12.96 21.47
N ILE A 264 -16.75 -12.17 20.89
CA ILE A 264 -16.53 -10.77 21.24
C ILE A 264 -17.72 -9.84 20.94
N LEU A 265 -18.54 -10.18 19.93
CA LEU A 265 -19.73 -9.41 19.56
C LEU A 265 -20.98 -9.88 20.30
N ARG A 266 -20.96 -11.10 20.86
CA ARG A 266 -22.05 -11.64 21.69
C ARG A 266 -22.28 -10.88 22.97
N ASN A 267 -21.21 -10.31 23.55
CA ASN A 267 -21.29 -9.72 24.89
C ASN A 267 -21.70 -8.24 24.90
N GLY A 268 -21.93 -7.59 23.75
CA GLY A 268 -22.35 -6.17 23.65
C GLY A 268 -21.37 -5.13 24.24
N ALA A 269 -20.36 -5.59 24.98
CA ALA A 269 -19.42 -4.79 25.76
C ALA A 269 -18.33 -4.13 24.92
N VAL A 270 -18.23 -4.48 23.63
CA VAL A 270 -17.22 -3.96 22.69
C VAL A 270 -17.79 -2.88 21.75
N TRP A 271 -19.06 -2.50 21.96
CA TRP A 271 -19.64 -1.28 21.42
C TRP A 271 -19.70 -0.08 22.40
N PRO A 272 -18.75 0.13 23.35
CA PRO A 272 -18.86 1.22 24.28
C PRO A 272 -18.47 2.52 23.57
N LYS A 273 -19.47 3.36 23.32
CA LYS A 273 -19.32 4.81 23.14
C LYS A 273 -18.25 5.24 22.13
N LEU A 274 -18.18 4.60 20.97
CA LEU A 274 -17.63 5.26 19.78
C LEU A 274 -18.53 6.48 19.52
N LYS A 275 -18.10 7.67 19.99
CA LYS A 275 -18.56 8.96 19.47
C LYS A 275 -18.04 9.12 18.02
N ILE A 276 -18.36 8.17 17.16
CA ILE A 276 -18.35 8.42 15.73
C ILE A 276 -19.60 9.25 15.54
N GLU A 277 -19.45 10.57 15.36
CA GLU A 277 -20.54 11.43 14.92
C GLU A 277 -21.30 10.70 13.80
N ARG A 278 -22.63 10.60 13.92
CA ARG A 278 -23.53 9.82 13.06
C ARG A 278 -23.10 9.86 11.58
N THR A 279 -22.22 8.96 11.20
CA THR A 279 -21.98 8.60 9.82
C THR A 279 -22.88 7.42 9.56
N GLY A 280 -23.67 7.46 8.48
CA GLY A 280 -24.69 6.43 8.16
C GLY A 280 -24.15 5.00 8.02
N ALA A 281 -22.83 4.78 8.15
CA ALA A 281 -22.19 3.48 8.28
C ALA A 281 -22.60 2.73 9.56
N TYR A 282 -22.75 3.44 10.70
CA TYR A 282 -23.12 2.82 11.97
C TYR A 282 -24.58 2.32 11.97
N GLU A 283 -25.50 3.08 11.39
CA GLU A 283 -26.91 2.68 11.24
C GLU A 283 -27.07 1.50 10.27
N LYS A 284 -26.25 1.44 9.22
CA LYS A 284 -26.21 0.29 8.30
C LYS A 284 -25.70 -0.98 8.98
N LEU A 285 -24.64 -0.87 9.80
CA LEU A 285 -24.15 -2.00 10.59
C LEU A 285 -25.18 -2.45 11.64
N ALA A 286 -25.76 -1.53 12.41
CA ALA A 286 -26.77 -1.88 13.41
C ALA A 286 -27.99 -2.60 12.79
N ARG A 287 -28.39 -2.22 11.56
CA ARG A 287 -29.43 -2.92 10.80
C ARG A 287 -29.01 -4.31 10.32
N CYS A 288 -27.75 -4.51 9.93
CA CYS A 288 -27.24 -5.84 9.56
C CYS A 288 -27.18 -6.82 10.74
N PHE A 289 -27.08 -6.32 11.98
CA PHE A 289 -26.86 -7.15 13.18
C PHE A 289 -28.08 -7.32 14.10
N ASN A 290 -29.24 -6.75 13.75
CA ASN A 290 -30.45 -6.80 14.58
C ASN A 290 -30.19 -6.42 16.06
N VAL A 291 -29.22 -5.54 16.28
CA VAL A 291 -28.88 -5.01 17.60
C VAL A 291 -29.77 -3.80 17.83
N SER A 292 -30.68 -3.91 18.78
CA SER A 292 -31.58 -2.82 19.19
C SER A 292 -30.77 -1.60 19.63
N LEU A 293 -30.70 -0.57 18.78
CA LEU A 293 -30.28 0.75 19.20
C LEU A 293 -31.42 1.38 19.99
N CYS A 294 -31.15 1.86 21.21
CA CYS A 294 -32.10 2.68 21.95
C CYS A 294 -32.57 3.86 21.07
N PRO A 295 -33.88 4.07 20.92
CA PRO A 295 -34.42 4.95 19.89
C PRO A 295 -34.31 6.41 20.32
N CYS A 296 -33.55 7.22 19.57
CA CYS A 296 -33.71 8.67 19.58
C CYS A 296 -33.53 9.24 18.16
N GLN A 297 -34.67 9.37 17.50
CA GLN A 297 -35.02 10.26 16.38
C GLN A 297 -34.43 9.97 14.99
N SER A 298 -35.38 9.77 14.08
CA SER A 298 -35.36 9.26 12.72
C SER A 298 -35.24 10.36 11.66
N THR A 299 -34.54 10.07 10.55
CA THR A 299 -34.82 10.66 9.24
C THR A 299 -34.49 9.68 8.11
N SER A 300 -35.34 9.70 7.08
CA SER A 300 -35.52 8.71 6.00
C SER A 300 -34.36 8.60 5.00
N LEU A 301 -34.07 7.37 4.52
CA LEU A 301 -33.23 7.10 3.35
C LEU A 301 -34.08 7.13 2.06
N ALA A 302 -34.10 8.27 1.40
CA ALA A 302 -34.23 8.33 -0.05
C ALA A 302 -33.19 9.34 -0.51
N ASP A 303 -32.50 9.05 -1.62
CA ASP A 303 -31.51 9.91 -2.27
C ASP A 303 -30.07 9.85 -1.71
N VAL A 304 -29.33 8.80 -2.07
CA VAL A 304 -27.86 8.87 -2.16
C VAL A 304 -27.42 8.38 -3.55
N PRO A 305 -26.81 9.23 -4.40
CA PRO A 305 -26.41 8.87 -5.76
C PRO A 305 -25.29 7.82 -5.79
N ARG A 306 -25.25 7.03 -6.88
CA ARG A 306 -24.26 5.96 -7.13
C ARG A 306 -22.81 6.48 -7.33
N ASP A 307 -22.60 7.78 -7.40
CA ASP A 307 -21.32 8.37 -7.82
C ASP A 307 -20.30 8.58 -6.68
N ALA A 308 -20.64 8.22 -5.44
CA ALA A 308 -19.75 8.33 -4.27
C ALA A 308 -18.83 7.10 -4.06
N VAL A 309 -18.76 6.19 -5.04
CA VAL A 309 -18.10 4.87 -4.91
C VAL A 309 -16.67 4.85 -5.48
N LEU A 310 -16.22 5.86 -6.22
CA LEU A 310 -15.02 5.74 -7.07
C LEU A 310 -13.77 6.53 -6.67
N ASN A 311 -13.67 7.20 -5.51
CA ASN A 311 -12.40 7.87 -5.19
C ASN A 311 -12.17 8.17 -3.68
N PRO A 312 -11.45 7.32 -2.94
CA PRO A 312 -11.04 7.64 -1.57
C PRO A 312 -9.90 8.67 -1.48
N MET A 313 -9.26 9.08 -2.59
CA MET A 313 -8.12 10.01 -2.58
C MET A 313 -8.46 11.48 -2.89
N LYS A 314 -9.75 11.85 -3.06
CA LYS A 314 -10.13 13.25 -3.32
C LYS A 314 -10.27 14.14 -2.08
N ILE A 315 -9.87 13.70 -0.89
CA ILE A 315 -9.98 14.48 0.35
C ILE A 315 -8.60 14.76 0.92
N HIS A 316 -7.71 15.44 0.18
CA HIS A 316 -6.58 16.20 0.77
C HIS A 316 -6.10 17.30 -0.18
N THR A 317 -6.99 18.21 -0.55
CA THR A 317 -6.63 19.57 -1.01
C THR A 317 -7.58 20.59 -0.40
N ALA A 318 -7.57 20.70 0.93
CA ALA A 318 -8.09 21.86 1.63
C ALA A 318 -7.39 22.03 2.98
N SER A 319 -6.43 22.96 2.99
CA SER A 319 -5.96 23.73 4.15
C SER A 319 -5.26 22.98 5.30
N LEU A 320 -3.93 22.97 5.27
CA LEU A 320 -3.09 23.86 6.10
C LEU A 320 -1.69 23.97 5.46
#